data_AF-A0A8T2ZX87-F1
#
_entry.id   AF-A0A8T2ZX87-F1
#
_cell.length_a   1.000
_cell.length_b   1.000
_cell.length_c   1.000
_cell.angle_alpha   90.00
_cell.angle_beta   90.00
_cell.angle_gamma   90.00
#
_symmetry.space_group_name_H-M   'P 1'
#
loop_
_entity.id
_entity.type
_entity.pdbx_description
1 polymer ?
#
loop_
_entity_poly.entity_id
_entity_poly.type
_entity_poly.pdbx_seq_one_letter_code
_entity_poly.pdbx_strand_id
1 'polypeptide(L)'
;MRSYASLQLLSVFSLLLFVTCDPFARDEVWALTTFKEAIYEDPHMVLSSWNALDADPCGWSGISCSFAGDHVVKINITGYSLRGFLAPELGQIKFLQQLILHGNNLIGIIPKELGMLKYLQVLDLGANQLTGPIPPEIANLISVIKINLQSNGLTGSLPPELGNLKSLQELRLDRNRLQGSVPASSSSDFTSSAYGMYASNTNLTGLCQASELKVADFSYNFFTGSIPKCLGYLPSTSFQGNCLQNKDLRQRSSSLCDHAPPARTPQTTNPKQQPAEDLSNQHRRASKPAWLLALEIVTGTMVGCLFLIAFITALQRCKDKSSLIIPWKKSSSQKDHVTVYIDSEMLKDVVRFSRMELEVACEDFSNIIGSSPDSLVYKGTVKGGPEIAVISLCIKEEHWTGYLELYFQREVADLARLNNENAGKLLGYCSESTPFTRMLVFEYASNGTLYEHLHYGEGCQLSWTRRMKIIIGIARGLKYFHAELDPPFTISELNSSSVYLTEDFSPKVLSDASLYFYKQG
;
A
#
# COMPACT_ATOMS: atom_id res chain seq x y z
N MET A 1 -48.24 17.26 -51.63
CA MET A 1 -48.26 16.78 -50.21
C MET A 1 -48.19 15.25 -50.21
N ARG A 2 -47.86 14.61 -49.07
CA ARG A 2 -47.60 13.16 -48.91
C ARG A 2 -46.38 12.60 -49.66
N SER A 3 -45.18 12.83 -49.13
CA SER A 3 -44.02 11.94 -49.35
C SER A 3 -42.90 12.14 -48.31
N TYR A 4 -42.70 13.37 -47.82
CA TYR A 4 -41.59 13.70 -46.90
C TYR A 4 -41.78 13.32 -45.42
N ALA A 5 -42.98 12.87 -45.00
CA ALA A 5 -43.29 12.58 -43.60
C ALA A 5 -42.78 11.19 -43.11
N SER A 6 -42.43 10.29 -44.03
CA SER A 6 -42.02 8.91 -43.68
C SER A 6 -40.52 8.76 -43.38
N LEU A 7 -39.65 9.52 -44.05
CA LEU A 7 -38.19 9.39 -43.85
C LEU A 7 -37.72 9.92 -42.48
N GLN A 8 -38.36 10.96 -41.92
CA GLN A 8 -37.96 11.53 -40.63
C GLN A 8 -38.31 10.63 -39.43
N LEU A 9 -39.28 9.71 -39.54
CA LEU A 9 -39.50 8.71 -38.49
C LEU A 9 -38.39 7.65 -38.46
N LEU A 10 -37.89 7.23 -39.63
CA LEU A 10 -36.84 6.21 -39.73
C LEU A 10 -35.49 6.70 -39.19
N SER A 11 -35.13 7.97 -39.41
CA SER A 11 -33.92 8.56 -38.83
C SER A 11 -33.97 8.67 -37.30
N VAL A 12 -35.15 8.85 -36.69
CA VAL A 12 -35.30 8.91 -35.23
C VAL A 12 -35.24 7.50 -34.61
N PHE A 13 -35.86 6.50 -35.24
CA PHE A 13 -35.73 5.11 -34.77
C PHE A 13 -34.31 4.54 -34.90
N SER A 14 -33.53 4.96 -35.91
CA SER A 14 -32.14 4.51 -36.06
C SER A 14 -31.18 5.07 -35.00
N LEU A 15 -31.56 6.12 -34.26
CA LEU A 15 -30.77 6.65 -33.14
C LEU A 15 -31.02 5.91 -31.81
N LEU A 16 -32.05 5.05 -31.74
CA LEU A 16 -32.42 4.29 -30.53
C LEU A 16 -31.86 2.86 -30.51
N LEU A 17 -31.07 2.46 -31.51
CA LEU A 17 -30.49 1.11 -31.64
C LEU A 17 -28.96 1.07 -31.55
N PHE A 18 -28.33 2.19 -31.18
CA PHE A 18 -26.96 2.23 -30.67
C PHE A 18 -26.94 2.59 -29.18
N VAL A 19 -27.83 1.95 -28.40
CA VAL A 19 -27.49 1.63 -27.02
C VAL A 19 -26.38 0.59 -27.11
N THR A 20 -25.12 1.02 -26.94
CA THR A 20 -24.07 0.10 -26.55
C THR A 20 -24.47 -0.46 -25.19
N CYS A 21 -24.94 -1.70 -25.18
CA CYS A 21 -25.19 -2.42 -23.95
C CYS A 21 -23.82 -2.85 -23.41
N ASP A 22 -23.11 -1.91 -22.80
CA ASP A 22 -21.94 -2.21 -21.99
C ASP A 22 -22.40 -3.24 -20.95
N PRO A 23 -21.83 -4.46 -20.93
CA PRO A 23 -22.33 -5.52 -20.05
C PRO A 23 -22.07 -5.20 -18.57
N PHE A 24 -21.14 -4.27 -18.29
CA PHE A 24 -20.77 -3.81 -16.96
C PHE A 24 -21.48 -2.53 -16.55
N ALA A 25 -21.81 -2.45 -15.26
CA ALA A 25 -22.13 -1.18 -14.64
C ALA A 25 -20.90 -0.25 -14.69
N ARG A 26 -21.09 0.96 -15.23
CA ARG A 26 -20.04 2.00 -15.35
C ARG A 26 -19.29 2.27 -14.04
N ASP A 27 -20.00 2.15 -12.90
CA ASP A 27 -19.46 2.24 -11.54
C ASP A 27 -18.31 1.24 -11.28
N GLU A 28 -18.37 0.00 -11.83
CA GLU A 28 -17.37 -1.05 -11.56
C GLU A 28 -16.05 -0.78 -12.32
N VAL A 29 -16.14 -0.46 -13.61
CA VAL A 29 -14.98 -0.06 -14.43
C VAL A 29 -14.34 1.22 -13.87
N TRP A 30 -15.16 2.19 -13.42
CA TRP A 30 -14.66 3.40 -12.77
C TRP A 30 -13.95 3.09 -11.45
N ALA A 31 -14.56 2.31 -10.55
CA ALA A 31 -13.96 1.93 -9.27
C ALA A 31 -12.61 1.21 -9.42
N LEU A 32 -12.49 0.29 -10.40
CA LEU A 32 -11.23 -0.38 -10.70
C LEU A 32 -10.17 0.59 -11.24
N THR A 33 -10.55 1.51 -12.13
CA THR A 33 -9.61 2.49 -12.70
C THR A 33 -9.17 3.55 -11.67
N THR A 34 -10.06 4.01 -10.79
CA THR A 34 -9.70 4.87 -9.65
C THR A 34 -8.83 4.14 -8.62
N PHE A 35 -9.03 2.83 -8.40
CA PHE A 35 -8.08 2.04 -7.60
C PHE A 35 -6.70 1.99 -8.25
N LYS A 36 -6.60 1.79 -9.58
CA LYS A 36 -5.32 1.89 -10.29
C LYS A 36 -4.68 3.27 -10.17
N GLU A 37 -5.45 4.36 -10.25
CA GLU A 37 -4.93 5.73 -10.02
C GLU A 37 -4.43 5.95 -8.58
N ALA A 38 -4.94 5.20 -7.61
CA ALA A 38 -4.45 5.18 -6.22
C ALA A 38 -3.20 4.32 -6.00
N ILE A 39 -2.76 3.53 -7.00
CA ILE A 39 -1.50 2.77 -6.99
C ILE A 39 -0.43 3.58 -7.73
N TYR A 40 0.59 4.04 -6.98
CA TYR A 40 1.67 4.86 -7.51
C TYR A 40 2.97 4.08 -7.79
N GLU A 41 3.08 2.82 -7.33
CA GLU A 41 4.09 1.87 -7.83
C GLU A 41 3.47 0.50 -8.12
N ASP A 42 3.61 0.04 -9.36
CA ASP A 42 3.23 -1.29 -9.84
C ASP A 42 4.46 -1.94 -10.52
N PRO A 43 5.37 -2.58 -9.75
CA PRO A 43 6.68 -2.99 -10.26
C PRO A 43 6.61 -4.10 -11.31
N HIS A 44 5.67 -5.03 -11.17
CA HIS A 44 5.44 -6.11 -12.14
C HIS A 44 4.48 -5.71 -13.27
N MET A 45 3.99 -4.46 -13.28
CA MET A 45 3.00 -3.94 -14.23
C MET A 45 1.70 -4.78 -14.27
N VAL A 46 1.27 -5.35 -13.13
CA VAL A 46 0.09 -6.24 -13.09
C VAL A 46 -1.20 -5.49 -13.44
N LEU A 47 -1.30 -4.21 -13.07
CA LEU A 47 -2.43 -3.34 -13.39
C LEU A 47 -2.33 -2.74 -14.80
N SER A 48 -1.31 -3.09 -15.60
CA SER A 48 -1.14 -2.54 -16.97
C SER A 48 -2.38 -2.72 -17.83
N SER A 49 -3.02 -3.90 -17.79
CA SER A 49 -4.24 -4.20 -18.56
C SER A 49 -5.47 -3.40 -18.12
N TRP A 50 -5.50 -2.90 -16.88
CA TRP A 50 -6.64 -2.18 -16.34
C TRP A 50 -6.73 -0.79 -17.00
N ASN A 51 -7.62 -0.60 -17.97
CA ASN A 51 -7.61 0.59 -18.82
C ASN A 51 -9.02 1.05 -19.21
N ALA A 52 -9.32 2.34 -19.00
CA ALA A 52 -10.66 2.90 -19.23
C ALA A 52 -11.10 3.01 -20.71
N LEU A 53 -10.28 2.53 -21.65
CA LEU A 53 -10.62 2.42 -23.08
C LEU A 53 -11.15 1.02 -23.44
N ASP A 54 -10.97 0.06 -22.53
CA ASP A 54 -11.53 -1.28 -22.57
C ASP A 54 -12.74 -1.32 -21.61
N ALA A 55 -13.90 -1.69 -22.14
CA ALA A 55 -15.15 -1.70 -21.39
C ALA A 55 -15.40 -3.03 -20.65
N ASP A 56 -14.57 -4.05 -20.90
CA ASP A 56 -14.70 -5.39 -20.30
C ASP A 56 -13.57 -5.67 -19.29
N PRO A 57 -13.81 -5.47 -17.98
CA PRO A 57 -12.82 -5.76 -16.95
C PRO A 57 -12.54 -7.26 -16.78
N CYS A 58 -13.29 -8.18 -17.40
CA CYS A 58 -13.01 -9.62 -17.31
C CYS A 58 -11.73 -10.03 -18.02
N GLY A 59 -11.25 -9.22 -18.97
CA GLY A 59 -9.93 -9.41 -19.60
C GLY A 59 -8.75 -8.99 -18.73
N TRP A 60 -8.99 -8.35 -17.58
CA TRP A 60 -7.93 -7.68 -16.82
C TRP A 60 -7.23 -8.60 -15.81
N SER A 61 -5.92 -8.42 -15.65
CA SER A 61 -5.09 -9.16 -14.69
C SER A 61 -5.71 -9.21 -13.30
N GLY A 62 -5.94 -10.42 -12.78
CA GLY A 62 -6.44 -10.65 -11.41
C GLY A 62 -7.92 -10.30 -11.18
N ILE A 63 -8.65 -9.83 -12.19
CA ILE A 63 -10.12 -9.71 -12.13
C ILE A 63 -10.73 -11.09 -12.41
N SER A 64 -11.93 -11.34 -11.87
CA SER A 64 -12.81 -12.40 -12.39
C SER A 64 -14.28 -11.99 -12.25
N CYS A 65 -15.07 -12.35 -13.26
CA CYS A 65 -16.46 -11.93 -13.40
C CYS A 65 -17.46 -13.04 -13.05
N SER A 66 -18.74 -12.67 -13.01
CA SER A 66 -19.88 -13.57 -12.96
C SER A 66 -19.86 -14.58 -14.12
N PHE A 67 -20.66 -15.65 -14.02
CA PHE A 67 -20.86 -16.59 -15.13
C PHE A 67 -21.49 -15.94 -16.37
N ALA A 68 -22.21 -14.82 -16.21
CA ALA A 68 -22.81 -14.08 -17.31
C ALA A 68 -21.85 -13.07 -17.98
N GLY A 69 -20.72 -12.73 -17.33
CA GLY A 69 -19.80 -11.71 -17.81
C GLY A 69 -20.33 -10.27 -17.68
N ASP A 70 -21.13 -10.01 -16.64
CA ASP A 70 -21.83 -8.73 -16.39
C ASP A 70 -21.38 -8.00 -15.11
N HIS A 71 -20.75 -8.70 -14.17
CA HIS A 71 -20.38 -8.17 -12.85
C HIS A 71 -19.04 -8.70 -12.35
N VAL A 72 -18.23 -7.83 -11.75
CA VAL A 72 -16.95 -8.18 -11.13
C VAL A 72 -17.19 -8.84 -9.78
N VAL A 73 -16.90 -10.15 -9.68
CA VAL A 73 -17.10 -10.94 -8.45
C VAL A 73 -15.81 -11.21 -7.69
N LYS A 74 -14.64 -11.00 -8.31
CA LYS A 74 -13.34 -11.19 -7.67
C LYS A 74 -12.29 -10.18 -8.16
N ILE A 75 -11.51 -9.67 -7.19
CA ILE A 75 -10.25 -8.95 -7.40
C ILE A 75 -9.20 -9.72 -6.60
N ASN A 76 -8.16 -10.21 -7.28
CA ASN A 76 -7.04 -10.92 -6.66
C ASN A 76 -5.71 -10.46 -7.25
N ILE A 77 -5.05 -9.54 -6.55
CA ILE A 77 -3.75 -8.98 -6.90
C ILE A 77 -2.79 -9.27 -5.73
N THR A 78 -2.65 -10.55 -5.39
CA THR A 78 -1.80 -11.00 -4.28
C THR A 78 -0.32 -11.03 -4.68
N GLY A 79 0.56 -10.49 -3.84
CA GLY A 79 2.01 -10.72 -3.95
C GLY A 79 2.75 -9.88 -4.99
N TYR A 80 2.16 -8.78 -5.48
CA TYR A 80 2.73 -7.93 -6.54
C TYR A 80 3.43 -6.66 -6.01
N SER A 81 3.76 -6.63 -4.72
CA SER A 81 4.49 -5.54 -4.04
C SER A 81 3.94 -4.12 -4.23
N LEU A 82 2.68 -3.97 -4.65
CA LEU A 82 2.08 -2.68 -5.07
C LEU A 82 2.17 -1.62 -3.97
N ARG A 83 2.66 -0.42 -4.29
CA ARG A 83 2.58 0.75 -3.39
C ARG A 83 1.43 1.65 -3.80
N GLY A 84 0.56 1.98 -2.84
CA GLY A 84 -0.65 2.76 -3.11
C GLY A 84 -1.60 2.79 -1.94
N PHE A 85 -2.81 3.27 -2.20
CA PHE A 85 -3.88 3.39 -1.22
C PHE A 85 -5.08 2.53 -1.63
N LEU A 86 -5.86 2.07 -0.65
CA LEU A 86 -7.17 1.50 -0.91
C LEU A 86 -8.14 2.62 -1.30
N ALA A 87 -8.57 2.63 -2.57
CA ALA A 87 -9.55 3.59 -3.06
C ALA A 87 -10.94 3.33 -2.44
N PRO A 88 -11.61 4.33 -1.84
CA PRO A 88 -12.98 4.21 -1.33
C PRO A 88 -13.98 3.69 -2.38
N GLU A 89 -13.74 4.02 -3.65
CA GLU A 89 -14.55 3.65 -4.82
C GLU A 89 -14.67 2.13 -4.99
N LEU A 90 -13.74 1.32 -4.48
CA LEU A 90 -13.86 -0.14 -4.42
C LEU A 90 -15.17 -0.59 -3.75
N GLY A 91 -15.72 0.20 -2.82
CA GLY A 91 -17.02 -0.04 -2.19
C GLY A 91 -18.23 0.01 -3.15
N GLN A 92 -18.06 0.48 -4.39
CA GLN A 92 -19.11 0.57 -5.40
C GLN A 92 -19.28 -0.72 -6.23
N ILE A 93 -18.31 -1.66 -6.16
CA ILE A 93 -18.32 -2.93 -6.89
C ILE A 93 -19.26 -3.92 -6.17
N LYS A 94 -20.56 -3.62 -6.21
CA LYS A 94 -21.59 -4.17 -5.31
C LYS A 94 -21.62 -5.71 -5.26
N PHE A 95 -21.30 -6.37 -6.36
CA PHE A 95 -21.34 -7.83 -6.51
C PHE A 95 -20.02 -8.54 -6.14
N LEU A 96 -19.01 -7.82 -5.67
CA LEU A 96 -17.70 -8.37 -5.31
C LEU A 96 -17.85 -9.38 -4.15
N GLN A 97 -17.36 -10.60 -4.38
CA GLN A 97 -17.38 -11.72 -3.44
C GLN A 97 -15.99 -11.96 -2.80
N GLN A 98 -14.91 -11.61 -3.49
CA GLN A 98 -13.54 -11.79 -3.01
C GLN A 98 -12.69 -10.55 -3.34
N LEU A 99 -12.18 -9.89 -2.30
CA LEU A 99 -11.18 -8.82 -2.40
C LEU A 99 -9.89 -9.32 -1.74
N ILE A 100 -8.89 -9.64 -2.55
CA ILE A 100 -7.64 -10.26 -2.12
C ILE A 100 -6.47 -9.40 -2.63
N LEU A 101 -5.92 -8.58 -1.74
CA LEU A 101 -4.79 -7.68 -1.97
C LEU A 101 -3.61 -8.03 -1.05
N HIS A 102 -3.53 -9.30 -0.66
CA HIS A 102 -2.55 -9.83 0.28
C HIS A 102 -1.10 -9.67 -0.21
N GLY A 103 -0.15 -9.38 0.68
CA GLY A 103 1.28 -9.37 0.31
C GLY A 103 1.65 -8.24 -0.64
N ASN A 104 1.17 -7.02 -0.36
CA ASN A 104 1.53 -5.81 -1.10
C ASN A 104 2.08 -4.74 -0.13
N ASN A 105 2.35 -3.55 -0.65
CA ASN A 105 2.85 -2.42 0.12
C ASN A 105 1.80 -1.30 0.21
N LEU A 106 0.51 -1.67 0.37
CA LEU A 106 -0.57 -0.70 0.47
C LEU A 106 -0.52 0.03 1.81
N ILE A 107 -0.61 1.36 1.75
CA ILE A 107 -0.50 2.30 2.88
C ILE A 107 -1.82 3.07 3.08
N GLY A 108 -1.86 3.90 4.13
CA GLY A 108 -3.04 4.68 4.49
C GLY A 108 -3.97 3.93 5.44
N ILE A 109 -5.28 4.04 5.26
CA ILE A 109 -6.32 3.43 6.11
C ILE A 109 -7.18 2.46 5.31
N ILE A 110 -7.91 1.58 6.01
CA ILE A 110 -9.00 0.81 5.41
C ILE A 110 -10.20 1.76 5.19
N PRO A 111 -10.73 1.94 3.96
CA PRO A 111 -11.90 2.76 3.72
C PRO A 111 -13.15 2.13 4.33
N LYS A 112 -13.98 2.93 4.99
CA LYS A 112 -15.28 2.49 5.54
C LYS A 112 -16.26 2.07 4.44
N GLU A 113 -16.07 2.63 3.24
CA GLU A 113 -16.86 2.38 2.03
C GLU A 113 -16.79 0.91 1.60
N LEU A 114 -15.73 0.17 1.95
CA LEU A 114 -15.69 -1.28 1.76
C LEU A 114 -16.85 -2.01 2.47
N GLY A 115 -17.37 -1.46 3.58
CA GLY A 115 -18.57 -1.96 4.26
C GLY A 115 -19.86 -1.95 3.43
N MET A 116 -19.86 -1.32 2.25
CA MET A 116 -20.97 -1.36 1.30
C MET A 116 -21.05 -2.71 0.54
N LEU A 117 -19.98 -3.51 0.53
CA LEU A 117 -19.85 -4.74 -0.26
C LEU A 117 -20.60 -5.93 0.37
N LYS A 118 -21.94 -5.89 0.30
CA LYS A 118 -22.82 -6.84 1.01
C LYS A 118 -22.61 -8.32 0.67
N TYR A 119 -22.17 -8.62 -0.55
CA TYR A 119 -21.91 -9.98 -1.02
C TYR A 119 -20.47 -10.48 -0.78
N LEU A 120 -19.60 -9.67 -0.16
CA LEU A 120 -18.20 -10.01 0.07
C LEU A 120 -18.08 -11.18 1.05
N GLN A 121 -17.47 -12.28 0.60
CA GLN A 121 -17.22 -13.50 1.36
C GLN A 121 -15.78 -13.55 1.91
N VAL A 122 -14.83 -12.98 1.16
CA VAL A 122 -13.40 -12.93 1.53
C VAL A 122 -12.88 -11.51 1.41
N LEU A 123 -12.38 -10.98 2.53
CA LEU A 123 -11.57 -9.77 2.59
C LEU A 123 -10.18 -10.15 3.10
N ASP A 124 -9.17 -10.12 2.22
CA ASP A 124 -7.78 -10.37 2.57
C ASP A 124 -6.91 -9.15 2.19
N LEU A 125 -6.53 -8.40 3.23
CA LEU A 125 -5.61 -7.27 3.17
C LEU A 125 -4.37 -7.54 4.03
N GLY A 126 -4.10 -8.82 4.36
CA GLY A 126 -2.95 -9.21 5.18
C GLY A 126 -1.61 -8.94 4.50
N ALA A 127 -0.53 -8.88 5.28
CA ALA A 127 0.82 -8.55 4.81
C ALA A 127 0.84 -7.28 3.94
N ASN A 128 0.49 -6.15 4.56
CA ASN A 128 0.47 -4.82 3.96
C ASN A 128 0.95 -3.77 4.99
N GLN A 129 0.93 -2.50 4.62
CA GLN A 129 1.38 -1.38 5.45
C GLN A 129 0.21 -0.48 5.91
N LEU A 130 -1.00 -1.05 6.03
CA LEU A 130 -2.21 -0.31 6.39
C LEU A 130 -2.18 0.11 7.86
N THR A 131 -2.76 1.27 8.16
CA THR A 131 -2.70 1.94 9.46
C THR A 131 -4.07 2.45 9.90
N GLY A 132 -4.15 2.97 11.13
CA GLY A 132 -5.40 3.50 11.69
C GLY A 132 -6.37 2.41 12.16
N PRO A 133 -7.59 2.77 12.56
CA PRO A 133 -8.58 1.84 13.08
C PRO A 133 -9.21 0.98 11.99
N ILE A 134 -9.65 -0.23 12.37
CA ILE A 134 -10.59 -1.02 11.59
C ILE A 134 -11.94 -0.28 11.62
N PRO A 135 -12.53 0.10 10.46
CA PRO A 135 -13.82 0.79 10.45
C PRO A 135 -14.92 -0.10 11.03
N PRO A 136 -15.79 0.40 11.94
CA PRO A 136 -16.98 -0.34 12.38
C PRO A 136 -17.88 -0.75 11.21
N GLU A 137 -17.84 -0.01 10.11
CA GLU A 137 -18.56 -0.33 8.87
C GLU A 137 -18.13 -1.67 8.24
N ILE A 138 -16.98 -2.26 8.59
CA ILE A 138 -16.62 -3.63 8.19
C ILE A 138 -17.62 -4.67 8.75
N ALA A 139 -18.33 -4.37 9.84
CA ALA A 139 -19.44 -5.18 10.34
C ALA A 139 -20.69 -5.19 9.43
N ASN A 140 -20.74 -4.37 8.37
CA ASN A 140 -21.82 -4.36 7.40
C ASN A 140 -21.70 -5.48 6.33
N LEU A 141 -20.59 -6.20 6.29
CA LEU A 141 -20.27 -7.26 5.32
C LEU A 141 -21.01 -8.58 5.66
N ILE A 142 -22.35 -8.57 5.59
CA ILE A 142 -23.20 -9.66 6.12
C ILE A 142 -22.91 -11.06 5.57
N SER A 143 -22.32 -11.19 4.37
CA SER A 143 -21.93 -12.48 3.77
C SER A 143 -20.48 -12.92 4.04
N VAL A 144 -19.71 -12.17 4.85
CA VAL A 144 -18.27 -12.42 5.01
C VAL A 144 -18.00 -13.68 5.82
N ILE A 145 -17.11 -14.52 5.28
CA ILE A 145 -16.66 -15.79 5.85
C ILE A 145 -15.23 -15.66 6.38
N LYS A 146 -14.38 -14.89 5.69
CA LYS A 146 -12.98 -14.65 6.04
C LYS A 146 -12.66 -13.16 6.04
N ILE A 147 -12.13 -12.67 7.16
CA ILE A 147 -11.46 -11.37 7.28
C ILE A 147 -10.02 -11.65 7.70
N ASN A 148 -9.06 -11.24 6.86
CA ASN A 148 -7.64 -11.35 7.14
C ASN A 148 -6.97 -9.98 6.97
N LEU A 149 -6.50 -9.44 8.09
CA LEU A 149 -5.80 -8.16 8.20
C LEU A 149 -4.43 -8.32 8.89
N GLN A 150 -3.93 -9.55 9.03
CA GLN A 150 -2.70 -9.85 9.76
C GLN A 150 -1.45 -9.23 9.15
N SER A 151 -0.43 -8.94 9.96
CA SER A 151 0.79 -8.24 9.55
C SER A 151 0.50 -6.91 8.84
N ASN A 152 0.00 -5.95 9.62
CA ASN A 152 -0.26 -4.56 9.22
C ASN A 152 0.09 -3.61 10.39
N GLY A 153 -0.09 -2.31 10.20
CA GLY A 153 0.09 -1.27 11.21
C GLY A 153 -1.20 -0.78 11.88
N LEU A 154 -2.30 -1.56 11.86
CA LEU A 154 -3.62 -1.12 12.34
C LEU A 154 -3.62 -0.84 13.85
N THR A 155 -4.32 0.22 14.27
CA THR A 155 -4.32 0.75 15.64
C THR A 155 -5.74 0.85 16.23
N GLY A 156 -5.86 1.26 17.49
CA GLY A 156 -7.15 1.49 18.15
C GLY A 156 -7.81 0.20 18.66
N SER A 157 -9.07 0.31 19.09
CA SER A 157 -9.85 -0.80 19.61
C SER A 157 -10.56 -1.57 18.51
N LEU A 158 -10.68 -2.90 18.68
CA LEU A 158 -11.47 -3.72 17.77
C LEU A 158 -12.97 -3.33 17.87
N PRO A 159 -13.69 -3.11 16.76
CA PRO A 159 -15.11 -2.74 16.82
C PRO A 159 -15.99 -3.87 17.38
N PRO A 160 -16.83 -3.63 18.41
CA PRO A 160 -17.77 -4.62 18.92
C PRO A 160 -18.81 -5.05 17.87
N GLU A 161 -19.07 -4.22 16.87
CA GLU A 161 -20.01 -4.49 15.78
C GLU A 161 -19.61 -5.73 14.95
N LEU A 162 -18.34 -6.15 14.96
CA LEU A 162 -17.90 -7.39 14.27
C LEU A 162 -18.64 -8.64 14.79
N GLY A 163 -19.22 -8.60 16.00
CA GLY A 163 -20.14 -9.63 16.49
C GLY A 163 -21.40 -9.83 15.62
N ASN A 164 -21.78 -8.85 14.81
CA ASN A 164 -22.92 -8.92 13.90
C ASN A 164 -22.68 -9.86 12.70
N LEU A 165 -21.42 -10.17 12.38
CA LEU A 165 -21.02 -10.97 11.23
C LEU A 165 -21.28 -12.47 11.46
N LYS A 166 -22.54 -12.90 11.32
CA LYS A 166 -22.96 -14.28 11.63
C LYS A 166 -22.34 -15.36 10.74
N SER A 167 -21.88 -14.99 9.55
CA SER A 167 -21.23 -15.87 8.57
C SER A 167 -19.72 -16.02 8.77
N LEU A 168 -19.11 -15.21 9.65
CA LEU A 168 -17.65 -15.13 9.82
C LEU A 168 -17.09 -16.38 10.50
N GLN A 169 -16.15 -17.04 9.82
CA GLN A 169 -15.51 -18.28 10.28
C GLN A 169 -14.01 -18.11 10.57
N GLU A 170 -13.32 -17.22 9.84
CA GLU A 170 -11.91 -16.89 10.03
C GLU A 170 -11.71 -15.37 10.23
N LEU A 171 -11.13 -14.97 11.37
CA LEU A 171 -10.77 -13.60 11.71
C LEU A 171 -9.29 -13.48 12.11
N ARG A 172 -8.43 -13.10 11.16
CA ARG A 172 -6.99 -12.92 11.42
C ARG A 172 -6.61 -11.46 11.56
N LEU A 173 -6.10 -11.12 12.74
CA LEU A 173 -5.69 -9.78 13.17
C LEU A 173 -4.26 -9.76 13.71
N ASP A 174 -3.55 -10.90 13.64
CA ASP A 174 -2.24 -11.06 14.26
C ASP A 174 -1.20 -10.06 13.71
N ARG A 175 -0.20 -9.72 14.54
CA ARG A 175 0.89 -8.79 14.18
C ARG A 175 0.38 -7.41 13.71
N ASN A 176 -0.47 -6.79 14.55
CA ASN A 176 -0.93 -5.40 14.39
C ASN A 176 -0.63 -4.59 15.67
N ARG A 177 -1.15 -3.36 15.74
CA ARG A 177 -1.02 -2.44 16.90
C ARG A 177 -2.38 -2.19 17.58
N LEU A 178 -3.30 -3.14 17.51
CA LEU A 178 -4.63 -3.06 18.12
C LEU A 178 -4.53 -3.12 19.65
N GLN A 179 -5.40 -2.39 20.35
CA GLN A 179 -5.32 -2.14 21.80
C GLN A 179 -6.68 -2.19 22.50
N GLY A 180 -6.67 -2.17 23.83
CA GLY A 180 -7.88 -2.28 24.66
C GLY A 180 -8.32 -3.73 24.85
N SER A 181 -9.52 -3.97 25.39
CA SER A 181 -10.03 -5.33 25.57
C SER A 181 -10.59 -5.90 24.26
N VAL A 182 -10.55 -7.23 24.13
CA VAL A 182 -11.28 -7.93 23.06
C VAL A 182 -12.79 -7.75 23.32
N PRO A 183 -13.56 -7.13 22.42
CA PRO A 183 -14.98 -6.82 22.64
C PRO A 183 -15.79 -8.10 22.63
N ALA A 184 -16.11 -8.63 23.81
CA ALA A 184 -16.83 -9.87 23.99
C ALA A 184 -17.32 -10.01 25.45
N SER A 185 -18.46 -9.40 25.78
CA SER A 185 -19.05 -9.55 27.12
C SER A 185 -20.20 -10.56 27.11
N SER A 186 -20.04 -11.58 27.95
CA SER A 186 -21.13 -12.38 28.52
C SER A 186 -21.43 -11.81 29.91
N SER A 187 -22.70 -11.55 30.23
CA SER A 187 -23.15 -10.95 31.50
C SER A 187 -23.02 -11.91 32.70
N SER A 188 -21.80 -12.35 33.02
CA SER A 188 -21.47 -13.39 34.01
C SER A 188 -20.46 -12.93 35.09
N ASP A 189 -20.50 -11.64 35.44
CA ASP A 189 -19.92 -11.11 36.69
C ASP A 189 -20.90 -11.27 37.88
N PHE A 190 -22.03 -11.95 37.68
CA PHE A 190 -22.91 -12.33 38.79
C PHE A 190 -22.35 -13.55 39.52
N THR A 191 -22.23 -13.43 40.84
CA THR A 191 -21.68 -14.48 41.71
C THR A 191 -22.60 -15.70 41.78
N SER A 192 -22.02 -16.84 42.15
CA SER A 192 -22.70 -18.13 42.21
C SER A 192 -23.85 -18.14 43.22
N SER A 193 -25.09 -18.30 42.74
CA SER A 193 -26.24 -18.69 43.56
C SER A 193 -27.00 -19.87 42.95
N ALA A 194 -27.40 -20.78 43.82
CA ALA A 194 -27.86 -22.14 43.57
C ALA A 194 -29.10 -22.35 42.67
N TYR A 195 -29.31 -23.64 42.35
CA TYR A 195 -30.44 -24.27 41.63
C TYR A 195 -30.53 -24.01 40.12
N GLY A 196 -30.67 -25.12 39.39
CA GLY A 196 -30.71 -25.12 37.93
C GLY A 196 -32.13 -25.05 37.38
N MET A 197 -32.34 -24.13 36.44
CA MET A 197 -33.33 -24.22 35.37
C MET A 197 -32.70 -23.68 34.08
N TYR A 198 -33.30 -24.01 32.94
CA TYR A 198 -32.78 -23.69 31.60
C TYR A 198 -32.54 -22.19 31.41
N ALA A 199 -31.27 -21.78 31.40
CA ALA A 199 -30.86 -20.40 31.17
C ALA A 199 -31.00 -20.03 29.70
N SER A 200 -32.16 -19.48 29.33
CA SER A 200 -32.42 -18.93 28.00
C SER A 200 -31.66 -17.63 27.75
N ASN A 201 -31.34 -17.37 26.47
CA ASN A 201 -30.85 -16.12 25.89
C ASN A 201 -30.10 -15.16 26.85
N THR A 202 -28.83 -15.47 27.12
CA THR A 202 -27.91 -14.42 27.59
C THR A 202 -27.65 -13.43 26.45
N ASN A 203 -27.69 -12.13 26.74
CA ASN A 203 -27.37 -11.09 25.77
C ASN A 203 -25.85 -11.05 25.53
N LEU A 204 -25.37 -11.97 24.68
CA LEU A 204 -24.01 -11.97 24.17
C LEU A 204 -23.74 -10.64 23.45
N THR A 205 -22.55 -10.09 23.62
CA THR A 205 -22.11 -8.85 22.94
C THR A 205 -20.74 -9.05 22.30
N GLY A 206 -20.43 -8.26 21.28
CA GLY A 206 -19.15 -8.35 20.58
C GLY A 206 -18.94 -9.73 19.92
N LEU A 207 -17.70 -10.18 19.83
CA LEU A 207 -17.32 -11.42 19.13
C LEU A 207 -18.00 -12.69 19.69
N CYS A 208 -18.49 -12.70 20.94
CA CYS A 208 -19.31 -13.81 21.42
C CYS A 208 -20.60 -14.02 20.59
N GLN A 209 -21.06 -13.03 19.84
CA GLN A 209 -22.22 -13.15 18.96
C GLN A 209 -21.91 -13.73 17.56
N ALA A 210 -20.64 -13.90 17.19
CA ALA A 210 -20.22 -14.46 15.90
C ALA A 210 -20.22 -16.00 15.99
N SER A 211 -21.40 -16.59 15.91
CA SER A 211 -21.64 -18.02 16.23
C SER A 211 -20.89 -19.02 15.34
N GLU A 212 -20.52 -18.64 14.12
CA GLU A 212 -19.77 -19.49 13.19
C GLU A 212 -18.24 -19.33 13.29
N LEU A 213 -17.75 -18.45 14.17
CA LEU A 213 -16.30 -18.18 14.30
C LEU A 213 -15.59 -19.46 14.78
N LYS A 214 -14.62 -19.94 13.98
CA LYS A 214 -13.89 -21.19 14.21
C LYS A 214 -12.39 -20.95 14.36
N VAL A 215 -11.87 -19.97 13.63
CA VAL A 215 -10.47 -19.54 13.66
C VAL A 215 -10.45 -18.04 13.92
N ALA A 216 -9.76 -17.63 14.99
CA ALA A 216 -9.34 -16.24 15.13
C ALA A 216 -7.93 -16.17 15.72
N ASP A 217 -7.16 -15.19 15.26
CA ASP A 217 -5.81 -14.91 15.76
C ASP A 217 -5.67 -13.42 16.09
N PHE A 218 -5.39 -13.14 17.36
CA PHE A 218 -5.22 -11.82 17.94
C PHE A 218 -3.76 -11.60 18.39
N SER A 219 -2.85 -12.52 18.06
CA SER A 219 -1.50 -12.54 18.62
C SER A 219 -0.64 -11.35 18.20
N TYR A 220 0.39 -11.05 19.00
CA TYR A 220 1.35 -9.97 18.76
C TYR A 220 0.77 -8.55 18.65
N ASN A 221 -0.43 -8.31 19.22
CA ASN A 221 -1.05 -6.99 19.35
C ASN A 221 -0.75 -6.35 20.74
N PHE A 222 -1.58 -5.41 21.20
CA PHE A 222 -1.52 -4.78 22.53
C PHE A 222 -2.87 -4.92 23.27
N PHE A 223 -3.60 -6.02 23.04
CA PHE A 223 -4.87 -6.27 23.75
C PHE A 223 -4.64 -6.43 25.26
N THR A 224 -5.55 -5.86 26.06
CA THR A 224 -5.48 -5.81 27.53
C THR A 224 -6.69 -6.50 28.20
N GLY A 225 -6.60 -6.72 29.51
CA GLY A 225 -7.63 -7.44 30.28
C GLY A 225 -7.43 -8.95 30.22
N SER A 226 -8.52 -9.71 30.12
CA SER A 226 -8.55 -11.18 30.11
C SER A 226 -9.15 -11.74 28.83
N ILE A 227 -8.88 -13.01 28.53
CA ILE A 227 -9.48 -13.70 27.38
C ILE A 227 -10.98 -13.94 27.65
N PRO A 228 -11.90 -13.50 26.75
CA PRO A 228 -13.33 -13.74 26.90
C PRO A 228 -13.66 -15.24 26.94
N LYS A 229 -14.43 -15.69 27.94
CA LYS A 229 -14.78 -17.12 28.13
C LYS A 229 -15.37 -17.77 26.87
N CYS A 230 -16.18 -17.03 26.11
CA CYS A 230 -16.79 -17.51 24.86
C CYS A 230 -15.77 -17.82 23.75
N LEU A 231 -14.56 -17.25 23.79
CA LEU A 231 -13.47 -17.49 22.86
C LEU A 231 -12.44 -18.51 23.39
N GLY A 232 -12.68 -19.11 24.57
CA GLY A 232 -11.76 -20.06 25.22
C GLY A 232 -11.61 -21.41 24.51
N TYR A 233 -12.31 -21.64 23.40
CA TYR A 233 -12.09 -22.78 22.51
C TYR A 233 -10.91 -22.56 21.52
N LEU A 234 -10.47 -21.32 21.34
CA LEU A 234 -9.36 -20.98 20.44
C LEU A 234 -8.02 -21.38 21.05
N PRO A 235 -7.00 -21.73 20.23
CA PRO A 235 -5.66 -22.03 20.71
C PRO A 235 -5.06 -20.90 21.56
N SER A 236 -4.32 -21.26 22.61
CA SER A 236 -3.62 -20.30 23.48
C SER A 236 -2.62 -19.41 22.73
N THR A 237 -2.05 -19.92 21.63
CA THR A 237 -1.18 -19.18 20.72
C THR A 237 -1.88 -17.99 20.07
N SER A 238 -3.20 -18.05 19.84
CA SER A 238 -4.00 -16.97 19.24
C SER A 238 -4.05 -15.69 20.09
N PHE A 239 -3.54 -15.72 21.33
CA PHE A 239 -3.55 -14.61 22.28
C PHE A 239 -2.16 -14.24 22.81
N GLN A 240 -1.09 -14.90 22.34
CA GLN A 240 0.29 -14.60 22.78
C GLN A 240 0.77 -13.22 22.28
N GLY A 241 1.80 -12.67 22.90
CA GLY A 241 2.41 -11.40 22.47
C GLY A 241 1.53 -10.16 22.65
N ASN A 242 0.55 -10.20 23.55
CA ASN A 242 -0.34 -9.09 23.92
C ASN A 242 0.02 -8.53 25.31
N CYS A 243 -0.88 -7.73 25.89
CA CYS A 243 -0.81 -7.15 27.23
C CYS A 243 -1.91 -7.72 28.16
N LEU A 244 -2.23 -9.00 27.98
CA LEU A 244 -3.28 -9.71 28.72
C LEU A 244 -2.79 -10.15 30.12
N GLN A 245 -3.70 -10.22 31.08
CA GLN A 245 -3.41 -10.55 32.48
C GLN A 245 -3.20 -12.07 32.73
N ASN A 246 -3.34 -12.90 31.70
CA ASN A 246 -3.18 -14.36 31.75
C ASN A 246 -1.69 -14.75 31.81
N LYS A 247 -1.22 -15.13 33.02
CA LYS A 247 0.20 -15.44 33.31
C LYS A 247 0.76 -16.66 32.59
N ASP A 248 -0.09 -17.60 32.19
CA ASP A 248 0.32 -18.88 31.57
C ASP A 248 0.65 -18.75 30.06
N LEU A 249 0.61 -17.52 29.53
CA LEU A 249 0.85 -17.20 28.12
C LEU A 249 2.13 -16.36 27.97
N ARG A 250 2.84 -16.51 26.84
CA ARG A 250 3.95 -15.63 26.48
C ARG A 250 3.44 -14.25 26.05
N GLN A 251 3.13 -13.40 27.03
CA GLN A 251 2.73 -12.00 26.84
C GLN A 251 3.95 -11.07 26.72
N ARG A 252 3.72 -9.81 26.35
CA ARG A 252 4.76 -8.75 26.36
C ARG A 252 5.20 -8.45 27.80
N SER A 253 6.40 -7.88 27.96
CA SER A 253 6.82 -7.32 29.25
C SER A 253 5.93 -6.12 29.63
N SER A 254 5.73 -5.88 30.94
CA SER A 254 4.94 -4.74 31.41
C SER A 254 5.45 -3.40 30.84
N SER A 255 6.77 -3.24 30.75
CA SER A 255 7.42 -2.08 30.12
C SER A 255 6.99 -1.78 28.68
N LEU A 256 6.49 -2.76 27.93
CA LEU A 256 5.95 -2.59 26.57
C LEU A 256 4.42 -2.39 26.55
N CYS A 257 3.77 -2.49 27.71
CA CYS A 257 2.33 -2.33 27.91
C CYS A 257 1.97 -1.03 28.66
N ASP A 258 2.90 -0.50 29.48
CA ASP A 258 2.73 0.70 30.30
C ASP A 258 2.85 2.02 29.51
N HIS A 259 2.86 1.99 28.17
CA HIS A 259 3.04 3.15 27.29
C HIS A 259 1.81 3.46 26.42
N ALA A 260 0.70 3.80 27.08
CA ALA A 260 -0.49 4.34 26.44
C ALA A 260 -0.52 5.89 26.51
N PRO A 261 -0.53 6.62 25.38
CA PRO A 261 -0.68 8.07 25.39
C PRO A 261 -2.13 8.50 25.71
N PRO A 262 -2.36 9.59 26.45
CA PRO A 262 -3.70 10.02 26.84
C PRO A 262 -4.48 10.62 25.66
N ALA A 263 -5.65 10.05 25.36
CA ALA A 263 -6.57 10.61 24.39
C ALA A 263 -7.13 11.96 24.86
N ARG A 264 -7.10 12.98 24.00
CA ARG A 264 -7.75 14.28 24.23
C ARG A 264 -9.08 14.33 23.48
N THR A 265 -10.18 14.46 24.22
CA THR A 265 -11.50 14.75 23.68
C THR A 265 -11.64 16.22 23.29
N PRO A 266 -12.21 16.55 22.11
CA PRO A 266 -12.67 17.91 21.84
C PRO A 266 -13.93 18.20 22.67
N GLN A 267 -13.93 19.28 23.46
CA GLN A 267 -15.15 19.76 24.12
C GLN A 267 -15.92 20.70 23.21
N THR A 268 -17.22 20.45 23.06
CA THR A 268 -18.16 21.28 22.29
C THR A 268 -18.70 22.43 23.12
N THR A 269 -18.62 23.67 22.62
CA THR A 269 -19.28 24.85 23.22
C THR A 269 -19.92 25.74 22.15
N ASN A 270 -21.25 25.66 22.04
CA ASN A 270 -22.09 26.68 21.39
C ASN A 270 -22.59 27.69 22.44
N PRO A 271 -22.86 28.94 22.04
CA PRO A 271 -24.15 29.56 22.40
C PRO A 271 -24.94 30.08 21.18
N LYS A 272 -26.18 30.54 21.41
CA LYS A 272 -27.23 30.77 20.40
C LYS A 272 -27.36 32.24 19.93
N GLN A 273 -27.59 32.39 18.62
CA GLN A 273 -28.54 33.28 17.91
C GLN A 273 -29.04 34.64 18.51
N GLN A 274 -28.83 35.72 17.71
CA GLN A 274 -29.82 36.73 17.23
C GLN A 274 -30.48 37.72 18.26
N PRO A 275 -31.16 38.83 17.83
CA PRO A 275 -31.58 39.24 16.48
C PRO A 275 -31.35 40.72 16.03
N ALA A 276 -31.77 41.00 14.78
CA ALA A 276 -32.41 42.22 14.24
C ALA A 276 -31.61 43.48 13.77
N GLU A 277 -31.71 43.73 12.44
CA GLU A 277 -31.95 44.99 11.67
C GLU A 277 -31.02 46.23 11.78
N ASP A 278 -30.76 47.05 10.73
CA ASP A 278 -30.99 46.97 9.26
C ASP A 278 -29.78 47.64 8.49
N LEU A 279 -29.74 48.76 7.72
CA LEU A 279 -30.74 49.74 7.21
C LEU A 279 -30.24 50.46 5.91
N SER A 280 -30.86 50.16 4.76
CA SER A 280 -30.74 50.85 3.43
C SER A 280 -29.40 50.70 2.66
N ASN A 281 -29.29 50.97 1.34
CA ASN A 281 -30.22 51.61 0.38
C ASN A 281 -30.04 51.16 -1.11
N GLN A 282 -30.89 51.70 -2.00
CA GLN A 282 -31.05 51.50 -3.47
C GLN A 282 -29.75 51.60 -4.33
N HIS A 283 -29.66 51.18 -5.61
CA HIS A 283 -30.56 51.15 -6.81
C HIS A 283 -30.02 50.10 -7.85
N ARG A 284 -30.59 49.71 -9.00
CA ARG A 284 -31.84 49.96 -9.80
C ARG A 284 -32.16 48.67 -10.63
N ARG A 285 -32.86 48.73 -11.79
CA ARG A 285 -33.16 47.58 -12.68
C ARG A 285 -33.35 48.02 -14.16
N ALA A 286 -33.04 47.13 -15.11
CA ALA A 286 -33.29 47.20 -16.58
C ALA A 286 -32.54 48.31 -17.36
N SER A 287 -32.34 48.25 -18.70
CA SER A 287 -32.90 47.36 -19.76
C SER A 287 -31.88 47.08 -20.90
N LYS A 288 -32.25 46.25 -21.90
CA LYS A 288 -31.44 45.94 -23.10
C LYS A 288 -31.54 47.05 -24.17
N PRO A 289 -30.55 47.14 -25.08
CA PRO A 289 -30.83 47.25 -26.51
C PRO A 289 -30.26 46.04 -27.30
N ALA A 290 -30.65 45.90 -28.57
CA ALA A 290 -30.24 44.79 -29.42
C ALA A 290 -29.22 45.22 -30.49
N TRP A 291 -28.15 44.43 -30.65
CA TRP A 291 -27.34 44.39 -31.86
C TRP A 291 -26.87 42.93 -32.09
N LEU A 292 -27.74 42.14 -32.72
CA LEU A 292 -27.48 40.72 -32.96
C LEU A 292 -28.08 40.36 -34.32
N LEU A 293 -27.23 40.13 -35.33
CA LEU A 293 -27.47 39.45 -36.62
C LEU A 293 -26.24 39.67 -37.53
N ALA A 294 -25.12 38.97 -37.24
CA ALA A 294 -23.92 39.00 -38.09
C ALA A 294 -22.93 37.82 -37.89
N LEU A 295 -22.91 37.17 -36.71
CA LEU A 295 -21.76 36.37 -36.26
C LEU A 295 -22.06 34.89 -35.91
N GLU A 296 -22.92 34.21 -36.67
CA GLU A 296 -23.17 32.76 -36.50
C GLU A 296 -22.88 31.90 -37.75
N ILE A 297 -22.88 32.49 -38.95
CA ILE A 297 -22.73 31.72 -40.21
C ILE A 297 -21.27 31.29 -40.46
N VAL A 298 -20.30 32.09 -39.99
CA VAL A 298 -18.85 31.86 -40.21
C VAL A 298 -18.25 30.81 -39.26
N THR A 299 -18.78 30.69 -38.03
CA THR A 299 -18.28 29.74 -37.02
C THR A 299 -18.78 28.32 -37.29
N GLY A 300 -20.05 28.14 -37.64
CA GLY A 300 -20.62 26.81 -37.95
C GLY A 300 -20.00 26.14 -39.19
N THR A 301 -19.66 26.93 -40.22
CA THR A 301 -19.04 26.43 -41.45
C THR A 301 -17.61 25.94 -41.23
N MET A 302 -16.81 26.63 -40.40
CA MET A 302 -15.46 26.18 -40.02
C MET A 302 -15.46 24.83 -39.29
N VAL A 303 -16.37 24.63 -38.32
CA VAL A 303 -16.45 23.37 -37.55
C VAL A 303 -16.89 22.20 -38.43
N GLY A 304 -17.87 22.41 -39.32
CA GLY A 304 -18.34 21.37 -40.24
C GLY A 304 -17.25 20.83 -41.18
N CYS A 305 -16.41 21.72 -41.73
CA CYS A 305 -15.30 21.33 -42.60
C CYS A 305 -14.24 20.48 -41.88
N LEU A 306 -13.91 20.81 -40.62
CA LEU A 306 -12.93 20.05 -39.83
C LEU A 306 -13.44 18.64 -39.50
N PHE A 307 -14.73 18.49 -39.16
CA PHE A 307 -15.35 17.18 -38.95
C PHE A 307 -15.33 16.31 -40.21
N LEU A 308 -15.57 16.88 -41.38
CA LEU A 308 -15.53 16.17 -42.66
C LEU A 308 -14.13 15.63 -42.99
N ILE A 309 -13.08 16.41 -42.74
CA ILE A 309 -11.69 15.98 -42.95
C ILE A 309 -11.31 14.84 -41.99
N ALA A 310 -11.67 14.94 -40.71
CA ALA A 310 -11.45 13.89 -39.71
C ALA A 310 -12.19 12.59 -40.07
N PHE A 311 -13.43 12.68 -40.55
CA PHE A 311 -14.22 11.52 -40.98
C PHE A 311 -13.62 10.81 -42.21
N ILE A 312 -13.13 11.57 -43.19
CA ILE A 312 -12.48 11.00 -44.39
C ILE A 312 -11.18 10.28 -44.02
N THR A 313 -10.36 10.85 -43.14
CA THR A 313 -9.12 10.19 -42.68
C THR A 313 -9.37 8.96 -41.83
N ALA A 314 -10.46 8.92 -41.04
CA ALA A 314 -10.90 7.71 -40.34
C ALA A 314 -11.33 6.61 -41.33
N LEU A 315 -12.14 6.94 -42.34
CA LEU A 315 -12.58 6.00 -43.38
C LEU A 315 -11.43 5.44 -44.22
N GLN A 316 -10.35 6.21 -44.41
CA GLN A 316 -9.13 5.74 -45.06
C GLN A 316 -8.41 4.68 -44.19
N ARG A 317 -8.20 4.96 -42.90
CA ARG A 317 -7.58 3.99 -41.96
C ARG A 317 -8.37 2.68 -41.81
N CYS A 318 -9.70 2.70 -41.99
CA CYS A 318 -10.54 1.50 -41.91
C CYS A 318 -10.43 0.55 -43.12
N LYS A 319 -9.70 0.90 -44.19
CA LYS A 319 -9.47 -0.01 -45.35
C LYS A 319 -8.22 -0.89 -45.23
N ASP A 320 -7.23 -0.50 -44.43
CA ASP A 320 -5.88 -1.11 -44.44
C ASP A 320 -5.66 -2.20 -43.38
N LYS A 321 -6.73 -2.89 -42.94
CA LYS A 321 -6.63 -4.09 -42.08
C LYS A 321 -7.32 -5.29 -42.71
N SER A 322 -6.63 -5.91 -43.66
CA SER A 322 -6.94 -7.26 -44.15
C SER A 322 -6.81 -8.30 -43.04
N SER A 323 -7.72 -9.27 -43.02
CA SER A 323 -7.76 -10.34 -42.02
C SER A 323 -6.62 -11.36 -42.19
N LEU A 324 -6.13 -11.89 -41.06
CA LEU A 324 -5.39 -13.14 -41.00
C LEU A 324 -6.05 -14.06 -39.98
N ILE A 325 -6.46 -15.25 -40.44
CA ILE A 325 -7.09 -16.30 -39.64
C ILE A 325 -6.16 -17.51 -39.66
N ILE A 326 -5.62 -17.90 -38.51
CA ILE A 326 -4.94 -19.20 -38.31
C ILE A 326 -5.44 -19.79 -36.97
N PRO A 327 -5.77 -21.10 -36.89
CA PRO A 327 -6.61 -21.64 -35.82
C PRO A 327 -5.86 -22.26 -34.63
N TRP A 328 -6.59 -22.47 -33.53
CA TRP A 328 -6.13 -23.14 -32.31
C TRP A 328 -5.85 -24.65 -32.50
N LYS A 329 -4.65 -25.13 -32.11
CA LYS A 329 -4.52 -26.32 -31.23
C LYS A 329 -3.12 -26.58 -30.65
N LYS A 330 -3.16 -27.23 -29.47
CA LYS A 330 -2.12 -28.01 -28.74
C LYS A 330 -1.04 -27.27 -27.91
N SER A 331 -1.27 -27.35 -26.58
CA SER A 331 -0.50 -28.19 -25.63
C SER A 331 0.99 -27.91 -25.35
N SER A 332 1.27 -27.73 -24.04
CA SER A 332 2.50 -28.10 -23.31
C SER A 332 3.74 -27.20 -23.43
N SER A 333 3.93 -26.39 -22.37
CA SER A 333 5.21 -26.20 -21.63
C SER A 333 6.52 -26.07 -22.42
N GLN A 334 7.09 -24.85 -22.41
CA GLN A 334 8.52 -24.66 -22.13
C GLN A 334 8.75 -23.34 -21.38
N LYS A 335 9.92 -23.18 -20.74
CA LYS A 335 10.31 -21.94 -20.04
C LYS A 335 10.79 -20.88 -21.02
N ASP A 336 10.13 -19.73 -21.09
CA ASP A 336 10.71 -18.53 -21.70
C ASP A 336 11.63 -17.84 -20.69
N HIS A 337 12.90 -18.27 -20.67
CA HIS A 337 13.96 -17.55 -19.97
C HIS A 337 14.28 -16.24 -20.71
N VAL A 338 13.65 -15.14 -20.29
CA VAL A 338 14.08 -13.79 -20.68
C VAL A 338 15.55 -13.63 -20.30
N THR A 339 16.41 -13.62 -21.30
CA THR A 339 17.87 -13.52 -21.10
C THR A 339 18.22 -12.06 -20.91
N VAL A 340 18.13 -11.60 -19.65
CA VAL A 340 18.56 -10.26 -19.25
C VAL A 340 20.06 -10.13 -19.54
N TYR A 341 20.42 -9.21 -20.43
CA TYR A 341 21.83 -8.95 -20.75
C TYR A 341 22.47 -8.16 -19.60
N ILE A 342 23.42 -8.81 -18.93
CA ILE A 342 24.20 -8.26 -17.83
C ILE A 342 25.40 -7.52 -18.43
N ASP A 343 25.44 -6.19 -18.32
CA ASP A 343 26.56 -5.39 -18.82
C ASP A 343 27.76 -5.49 -17.86
N SER A 344 28.80 -6.21 -18.30
CA SER A 344 30.01 -6.44 -17.51
C SER A 344 30.91 -5.21 -17.39
N GLU A 345 30.72 -4.17 -18.22
CA GLU A 345 31.49 -2.92 -18.12
C GLU A 345 30.95 -2.00 -16.99
N MET A 346 29.69 -2.19 -16.57
CA MET A 346 28.96 -1.21 -15.74
C MET A 346 29.52 -1.05 -14.32
N LEU A 347 30.28 -2.03 -13.82
CA LEU A 347 30.90 -2.03 -12.48
C LEU A 347 32.43 -2.00 -12.47
N LYS A 348 33.10 -1.91 -13.62
CA LYS A 348 34.57 -2.08 -13.74
C LYS A 348 35.40 -1.10 -12.88
N ASP A 349 34.87 0.09 -12.65
CA ASP A 349 35.51 1.17 -11.90
C ASP A 349 35.10 1.19 -10.41
N VAL A 350 34.23 0.25 -9.97
CA VAL A 350 33.78 0.12 -8.58
C VAL A 350 34.57 -0.99 -7.88
N VAL A 351 35.07 -0.73 -6.67
CA VAL A 351 35.85 -1.70 -5.90
C VAL A 351 34.99 -2.93 -5.57
N ARG A 352 35.43 -4.10 -6.03
CA ARG A 352 34.86 -5.40 -5.66
C ARG A 352 35.67 -6.03 -4.53
N PHE A 353 35.05 -6.19 -3.38
CA PHE A 353 35.55 -7.03 -2.28
C PHE A 353 35.21 -8.50 -2.55
N SER A 354 36.07 -9.41 -2.13
CA SER A 354 35.70 -10.82 -1.94
C SER A 354 34.95 -11.01 -0.63
N ARG A 355 34.17 -12.09 -0.54
CA ARG A 355 33.48 -12.49 0.69
C ARG A 355 34.48 -12.75 1.82
N MET A 356 35.60 -13.40 1.53
CA MET A 356 36.66 -13.71 2.51
C MET A 356 37.27 -12.44 3.14
N GLU A 357 37.45 -11.36 2.37
CA GLU A 357 37.93 -10.09 2.91
C GLU A 357 36.90 -9.44 3.85
N LEU A 358 35.61 -9.59 3.56
CA LEU A 358 34.53 -9.10 4.42
C LEU A 358 34.31 -9.99 5.66
N GLU A 359 34.50 -11.31 5.55
CA GLU A 359 34.50 -12.24 6.70
C GLU A 359 35.61 -11.87 7.70
N VAL A 360 36.82 -11.60 7.21
CA VAL A 360 37.93 -11.11 8.03
C VAL A 360 37.68 -9.69 8.58
N ALA A 361 37.05 -8.80 7.80
CA ALA A 361 36.77 -7.43 8.25
C ALA A 361 35.62 -7.32 9.26
N CYS A 362 34.63 -8.21 9.20
CA CYS A 362 33.41 -8.21 10.04
C CYS A 362 33.41 -9.30 11.12
N GLU A 363 34.58 -9.86 11.45
CA GLU A 363 34.76 -10.90 12.49
C GLU A 363 33.80 -12.08 12.31
N ASP A 364 33.94 -12.79 11.19
CA ASP A 364 33.08 -13.90 10.74
C ASP A 364 31.57 -13.53 10.67
N PHE A 365 31.29 -12.27 10.31
CA PHE A 365 29.95 -11.66 10.29
C PHE A 365 29.22 -11.69 11.64
N SER A 366 29.95 -11.70 12.77
CA SER A 366 29.34 -11.72 14.10
C SER A 366 28.78 -10.36 14.55
N ASN A 367 29.34 -9.26 14.08
CA ASN A 367 29.06 -7.90 14.57
C ASN A 367 27.85 -7.24 13.86
N ILE A 368 26.65 -7.75 14.13
CA ILE A 368 25.39 -7.24 13.55
C ILE A 368 24.99 -5.92 14.25
N ILE A 369 24.90 -4.84 13.48
CA ILE A 369 24.43 -3.51 13.91
C ILE A 369 23.03 -3.16 13.41
N GLY A 370 22.47 -3.92 12.46
CA GLY A 370 21.12 -3.74 11.95
C GLY A 370 20.56 -5.00 11.30
N SER A 371 19.23 -5.16 11.35
CA SER A 371 18.53 -6.29 10.73
C SER A 371 17.15 -5.86 10.26
N SER A 372 16.82 -6.24 9.02
CA SER A 372 15.48 -6.21 8.44
C SER A 372 15.11 -7.64 8.01
N PRO A 373 13.89 -7.89 7.48
CA PRO A 373 13.55 -9.22 6.93
C PRO A 373 14.44 -9.64 5.76
N ASP A 374 14.93 -8.67 4.99
CA ASP A 374 15.57 -8.87 3.69
C ASP A 374 17.06 -8.45 3.67
N SER A 375 17.58 -7.92 4.78
CA SER A 375 18.98 -7.50 4.91
C SER A 375 19.54 -7.63 6.33
N LEU A 376 20.85 -7.87 6.42
CA LEU A 376 21.64 -7.78 7.65
C LEU A 376 22.76 -6.75 7.45
N VAL A 377 22.95 -5.88 8.45
CA VAL A 377 23.99 -4.86 8.43
C VAL A 377 25.04 -5.21 9.49
N TYR A 378 26.26 -5.45 9.03
CA TYR A 378 27.41 -5.76 9.87
C TYR A 378 28.33 -4.56 10.00
N LYS A 379 28.91 -4.35 11.19
CA LYS A 379 30.08 -3.48 11.34
C LYS A 379 31.35 -4.29 11.02
N GLY A 380 32.33 -3.66 10.39
CA GLY A 380 33.67 -4.21 10.23
C GLY A 380 34.75 -3.14 10.17
N THR A 381 36.00 -3.55 10.02
CA THR A 381 37.14 -2.68 9.75
C THR A 381 38.02 -3.29 8.67
N VAL A 382 38.24 -2.57 7.56
CA VAL A 382 39.14 -3.04 6.51
C VAL A 382 40.58 -3.02 7.03
N LYS A 383 41.38 -4.05 6.75
CA LYS A 383 42.75 -4.18 7.24
C LYS A 383 43.64 -3.02 6.77
N GLY A 384 43.88 -2.05 7.66
CA GLY A 384 44.62 -0.81 7.35
C GLY A 384 43.78 0.25 6.62
N GLY A 385 42.46 0.09 6.58
CA GLY A 385 41.48 1.02 6.01
C GLY A 385 40.49 1.55 7.07
N PRO A 386 39.35 2.11 6.64
CA PRO A 386 38.34 2.66 7.56
C PRO A 386 37.48 1.59 8.24
N GLU A 387 36.71 2.02 9.25
CA GLU A 387 35.52 1.28 9.70
C GLU A 387 34.45 1.26 8.59
N ILE A 388 33.77 0.13 8.43
CA ILE A 388 32.80 -0.11 7.36
C ILE A 388 31.47 -0.63 7.89
N ALA A 389 30.40 -0.30 7.16
CA ALA A 389 29.09 -0.95 7.27
C ALA A 389 28.90 -1.85 6.04
N VAL A 390 28.70 -3.15 6.26
CA VAL A 390 28.41 -4.12 5.20
C VAL A 390 26.93 -4.45 5.24
N ILE A 391 26.16 -3.98 4.25
CA ILE A 391 24.76 -4.34 4.07
C ILE A 391 24.73 -5.61 3.21
N SER A 392 24.48 -6.77 3.84
CA SER A 392 24.23 -8.03 3.14
C SER A 392 22.76 -8.19 2.84
N LEU A 393 22.44 -8.62 1.63
CA LEU A 393 21.09 -8.97 1.21
C LEU A 393 20.80 -10.42 1.60
N CYS A 394 19.62 -10.68 2.14
CA CYS A 394 19.20 -12.00 2.66
C CYS A 394 18.30 -12.78 1.68
N ILE A 395 18.25 -12.34 0.42
CA ILE A 395 17.55 -13.05 -0.66
C ILE A 395 18.34 -14.32 -1.02
N LYS A 396 17.66 -15.47 -0.98
CA LYS A 396 18.24 -16.76 -1.39
C LYS A 396 18.47 -16.82 -2.91
N GLU A 397 19.49 -17.56 -3.33
CA GLU A 397 19.79 -17.86 -4.74
C GLU A 397 18.57 -18.39 -5.52
N GLU A 398 17.73 -19.24 -4.92
CA GLU A 398 16.52 -19.79 -5.54
C GLU A 398 15.46 -18.75 -5.94
N HIS A 399 15.56 -17.53 -5.40
CA HIS A 399 14.73 -16.37 -5.73
C HIS A 399 15.50 -15.25 -6.44
N TRP A 400 16.82 -15.37 -6.62
CA TRP A 400 17.64 -14.33 -7.24
C TRP A 400 17.56 -14.40 -8.77
N THR A 401 16.62 -13.64 -9.34
CA THR A 401 16.42 -13.58 -10.79
C THR A 401 17.55 -12.80 -11.49
N GLY A 402 17.72 -13.03 -12.80
CA GLY A 402 18.62 -12.20 -13.62
C GLY A 402 18.23 -10.71 -13.67
N TYR A 403 16.99 -10.37 -13.27
CA TYR A 403 16.54 -9.00 -13.08
C TYR A 403 17.13 -8.42 -11.78
N LEU A 404 17.01 -9.12 -10.64
CA LEU A 404 17.63 -8.71 -9.38
C LEU A 404 19.16 -8.56 -9.49
N GLU A 405 19.82 -9.37 -10.33
CA GLU A 405 21.24 -9.18 -10.66
C GLU A 405 21.52 -7.87 -11.41
N LEU A 406 20.82 -7.60 -12.51
CA LEU A 406 20.96 -6.32 -13.26
C LEU A 406 20.66 -5.12 -12.36
N TYR A 407 19.67 -5.25 -11.48
CA TYR A 407 19.29 -4.22 -10.54
C TYR A 407 20.33 -3.97 -9.44
N PHE A 408 20.90 -5.04 -8.86
CA PHE A 408 22.03 -4.94 -7.94
C PHE A 408 23.19 -4.16 -8.55
N GLN A 409 23.53 -4.47 -9.80
CA GLN A 409 24.61 -3.80 -10.50
C GLN A 409 24.27 -2.34 -10.80
N ARG A 410 23.01 -2.04 -11.13
CA ARG A 410 22.57 -0.65 -11.32
C ARG A 410 22.66 0.16 -10.02
N GLU A 411 22.16 -0.36 -8.91
CA GLU A 411 22.20 0.33 -7.62
C GLU A 411 23.65 0.55 -7.16
N VAL A 412 24.54 -0.44 -7.33
CA VAL A 412 25.99 -0.27 -7.08
C VAL A 412 26.59 0.84 -7.97
N ALA A 413 26.24 0.89 -9.26
CA ALA A 413 26.75 1.93 -10.18
C ALA A 413 26.21 3.33 -9.84
N ASP A 414 24.92 3.45 -9.52
CA ASP A 414 24.29 4.73 -9.17
C ASP A 414 24.76 5.24 -7.79
N LEU A 415 25.01 4.36 -6.82
CA LEU A 415 25.63 4.70 -5.52
C LEU A 415 27.12 5.05 -5.65
N ALA A 416 27.87 4.41 -6.55
CA ALA A 416 29.29 4.72 -6.78
C ALA A 416 29.53 6.13 -7.35
N ARG A 417 28.50 6.77 -7.93
CA ARG A 417 28.54 8.16 -8.40
C ARG A 417 28.47 9.18 -7.25
N LEU A 418 28.17 8.77 -6.02
CA LEU A 418 27.96 9.67 -4.88
C LEU A 418 29.29 10.06 -4.19
N ASN A 419 29.77 11.26 -4.48
CA ASN A 419 31.00 11.82 -3.90
C ASN A 419 30.72 13.20 -3.25
N ASN A 420 30.09 13.20 -2.08
CA ASN A 420 29.74 14.41 -1.31
C ASN A 420 29.94 14.20 0.20
N GLU A 421 30.33 15.24 0.93
CA GLU A 421 30.56 15.18 2.39
C GLU A 421 29.34 14.66 3.18
N ASN A 422 28.13 14.98 2.71
CA ASN A 422 26.87 14.63 3.35
C ASN A 422 26.12 13.46 2.70
N ALA A 423 26.71 12.80 1.70
CA ALA A 423 26.20 11.55 1.14
C ALA A 423 26.79 10.34 1.88
N GLY A 424 26.01 9.26 2.00
CA GLY A 424 26.51 7.94 2.34
C GLY A 424 27.48 7.46 1.25
N LYS A 425 28.74 7.22 1.62
CA LYS A 425 29.81 6.92 0.68
C LYS A 425 29.92 5.40 0.48
N LEU A 426 29.58 4.92 -0.72
CA LEU A 426 29.91 3.56 -1.12
C LEU A 426 31.43 3.44 -1.26
N LEU A 427 32.00 2.41 -0.63
CA LEU A 427 33.41 2.05 -0.73
C LEU A 427 33.62 0.87 -1.69
N GLY A 428 32.59 0.07 -1.93
CA GLY A 428 32.59 -1.03 -2.89
C GLY A 428 31.41 -1.98 -2.69
N TYR A 429 31.49 -3.15 -3.31
CA TYR A 429 30.48 -4.19 -3.26
C TYR A 429 31.11 -5.59 -3.17
N CYS A 430 30.34 -6.60 -2.76
CA CYS A 430 30.70 -8.00 -2.94
C CYS A 430 29.57 -8.74 -3.66
N SER A 431 29.94 -9.56 -4.63
CA SER A 431 29.04 -10.42 -5.40
C SER A 431 29.74 -11.74 -5.66
N GLU A 432 29.21 -12.83 -5.10
CA GLU A 432 29.71 -14.20 -5.25
C GLU A 432 28.55 -15.19 -5.38
N SER A 433 28.81 -16.32 -6.05
CA SER A 433 27.80 -17.39 -6.24
C SER A 433 27.89 -18.51 -5.21
N THR A 434 29.04 -18.71 -4.58
CA THR A 434 29.30 -19.90 -3.73
C THR A 434 30.14 -19.54 -2.49
N PRO A 435 29.52 -19.30 -1.32
CA PRO A 435 28.07 -19.25 -1.09
C PRO A 435 27.44 -18.02 -1.76
N PHE A 436 26.17 -18.13 -2.15
CA PHE A 436 25.46 -17.02 -2.79
C PHE A 436 25.44 -15.78 -1.89
N THR A 437 26.05 -14.70 -2.36
CA THR A 437 26.34 -13.49 -1.55
C THR A 437 26.18 -12.23 -2.39
N ARG A 438 25.40 -11.26 -1.90
CA ARG A 438 25.28 -9.91 -2.47
C ARG A 438 25.36 -8.90 -1.33
N MET A 439 26.34 -8.00 -1.38
CA MET A 439 26.67 -7.07 -0.30
C MET A 439 27.08 -5.70 -0.84
N LEU A 440 26.69 -4.64 -0.12
CA LEU A 440 27.14 -3.27 -0.33
C LEU A 440 28.03 -2.83 0.84
N VAL A 441 29.15 -2.16 0.56
CA VAL A 441 30.14 -1.76 1.56
C VAL A 441 30.19 -0.24 1.63
N PHE A 442 29.83 0.33 2.78
CA PHE A 442 29.78 1.77 3.02
C PHE A 442 30.79 2.21 4.10
N GLU A 443 31.16 3.49 4.08
CA GLU A 443 31.85 4.17 5.18
C GLU A 443 30.98 4.19 6.44
N TYR A 444 31.49 3.69 7.58
CA TYR A 444 30.71 3.58 8.82
C TYR A 444 30.49 4.95 9.50
N ALA A 445 29.28 5.16 10.01
CA ALA A 445 28.88 6.35 10.75
C ALA A 445 28.63 6.00 12.23
N SER A 446 29.56 6.41 13.10
CA SER A 446 29.70 5.90 14.47
C SER A 446 28.67 6.40 15.49
N ASN A 447 27.96 7.50 15.23
CA ASN A 447 26.91 8.03 16.10
C ASN A 447 25.49 7.58 15.67
N GLY A 448 25.34 6.44 15.00
CA GLY A 448 24.04 5.87 14.65
C GLY A 448 23.15 6.82 13.84
N THR A 449 21.84 6.79 14.07
CA THR A 449 20.85 7.60 13.34
C THR A 449 20.49 8.90 14.06
N LEU A 450 20.01 9.87 13.27
CA LEU A 450 19.36 11.08 13.78
C LEU A 450 18.04 10.76 14.51
N TYR A 451 17.33 9.68 14.14
CA TYR A 451 16.11 9.23 14.80
C TYR A 451 16.37 8.83 16.27
N GLU A 452 17.37 8.00 16.53
CA GLU A 452 17.75 7.60 17.90
C GLU A 452 18.13 8.82 18.74
N HIS A 453 18.88 9.76 18.16
CA HIS A 453 19.27 11.03 18.79
C HIS A 453 18.13 12.01 19.07
N LEU A 454 16.97 11.84 18.43
CA LEU A 454 15.77 12.64 18.65
C LEU A 454 14.72 11.96 19.54
N HIS A 455 14.76 10.63 19.66
CA HIS A 455 13.66 9.85 20.25
C HIS A 455 14.06 8.84 21.35
N TYR A 456 15.30 8.35 21.40
CA TYR A 456 15.67 7.19 22.24
C TYR A 456 16.89 7.37 23.17
N GLY A 457 17.57 8.51 23.13
CA GLY A 457 18.65 8.85 24.08
C GLY A 457 18.25 9.93 25.10
N GLU A 458 19.14 10.20 26.06
CA GLU A 458 19.03 11.42 26.89
C GLU A 458 19.07 12.67 25.98
N GLY A 459 17.94 13.38 25.87
CA GLY A 459 17.71 14.45 24.89
C GLY A 459 18.58 15.71 24.99
N CYS A 460 19.63 15.68 25.81
CA CYS A 460 20.56 16.78 26.09
C CYS A 460 21.76 16.87 25.13
N GLN A 461 22.09 15.82 24.38
CA GLN A 461 23.35 15.75 23.61
C GLN A 461 23.39 16.58 22.31
N LEU A 462 22.24 16.85 21.68
CA LEU A 462 22.16 17.70 20.48
C LEU A 462 21.95 19.18 20.86
N SER A 463 23.05 19.90 21.05
CA SER A 463 23.06 21.36 21.17
C SER A 463 22.55 22.04 19.89
N TRP A 464 22.12 23.30 19.98
CA TRP A 464 21.61 24.04 18.81
C TRP A 464 22.61 24.09 17.65
N THR A 465 23.90 24.27 17.95
CA THR A 465 24.98 24.26 16.95
C THR A 465 25.08 22.91 16.23
N ARG A 466 24.96 21.78 16.95
CA ARG A 466 24.92 20.44 16.34
C ARG A 466 23.68 20.27 15.45
N ARG A 467 22.49 20.69 15.93
CA ARG A 467 21.24 20.63 15.14
C ARG A 467 21.35 21.45 13.85
N MET A 468 21.89 22.66 13.91
CA MET A 468 22.09 23.51 12.72
C MET A 468 23.11 22.92 11.74
N LYS A 469 24.21 22.31 12.23
CA LYS A 469 25.16 21.58 11.38
C LYS A 469 24.47 20.44 10.62
N ILE A 470 23.65 19.64 11.32
CA ILE A 470 22.88 18.54 10.74
C ILE A 470 21.87 19.04 9.69
N ILE A 471 21.08 20.07 10.00
CA ILE A 471 20.10 20.65 9.06
C ILE A 471 20.78 21.17 7.79
N ILE A 472 21.90 21.90 7.94
CA ILE A 472 22.65 22.46 6.80
C ILE A 472 23.28 21.34 5.97
N GLY A 473 23.84 20.31 6.60
CA GLY A 473 24.45 19.18 5.88
C GLY A 473 23.44 18.34 5.10
N ILE A 474 22.27 18.06 5.66
CA ILE A 474 21.18 17.39 4.92
C ILE A 474 20.78 18.22 3.70
N ALA A 475 20.61 19.53 3.86
CA ALA A 475 20.26 20.43 2.75
C ALA A 475 21.35 20.50 1.66
N ARG A 476 22.65 20.40 2.02
CA ARG A 476 23.77 20.28 1.07
C ARG A 476 23.72 18.97 0.30
N GLY A 477 23.53 17.83 0.98
CA GLY A 477 23.42 16.52 0.35
C GLY A 477 22.27 16.47 -0.67
N LEU A 478 21.08 16.95 -0.27
CA LEU A 478 19.91 17.02 -1.16
C LEU A 478 20.14 17.95 -2.36
N LYS A 479 20.81 19.10 -2.17
CA LYS A 479 21.19 19.99 -3.29
C LYS A 479 22.14 19.27 -4.27
N TYR A 480 23.14 18.56 -3.74
CA TYR A 480 24.08 17.80 -4.55
C TYR A 480 23.37 16.73 -5.39
N PHE A 481 22.51 15.91 -4.76
CA PHE A 481 21.76 14.86 -5.44
C PHE A 481 20.87 15.39 -6.57
N HIS A 482 20.17 16.52 -6.35
CA HIS A 482 19.19 17.05 -7.29
C HIS A 482 19.74 18.01 -8.35
N ALA A 483 20.93 18.62 -8.13
CA ALA A 483 21.42 19.73 -8.97
C ALA A 483 22.92 19.70 -9.31
N GLU A 484 23.70 18.75 -8.77
CA GLU A 484 25.14 18.62 -9.05
C GLU A 484 25.51 17.24 -9.63
N LEU A 485 24.55 16.31 -9.69
CA LEU A 485 24.63 15.04 -10.41
C LEU A 485 23.84 15.06 -11.71
N ASP A 486 24.39 14.44 -12.74
CA ASP A 486 23.73 14.16 -14.02
C ASP A 486 23.85 12.66 -14.35
N PRO A 487 22.74 11.93 -14.60
CA PRO A 487 21.37 12.32 -14.24
C PRO A 487 21.22 12.54 -12.72
N PRO A 488 20.29 13.38 -12.26
CA PRO A 488 20.04 13.61 -10.83
C PRO A 488 19.75 12.32 -10.06
N PHE A 489 20.24 12.25 -8.82
CA PHE A 489 20.00 11.12 -7.92
C PHE A 489 18.74 11.35 -7.08
N THR A 490 17.87 10.35 -6.97
CA THR A 490 16.60 10.45 -6.24
C THR A 490 16.59 9.52 -5.03
N ILE A 491 16.52 10.08 -3.83
CA ILE A 491 16.24 9.30 -2.62
C ILE A 491 14.75 8.92 -2.62
N SER A 492 14.45 7.63 -2.45
CA SER A 492 13.07 7.13 -2.35
C SER A 492 12.38 7.62 -1.08
N GLU A 493 13.06 7.53 0.07
CA GLU A 493 12.51 7.82 1.40
C GLU A 493 13.52 8.58 2.26
N LEU A 494 13.29 9.88 2.47
CA LEU A 494 14.07 10.72 3.38
C LEU A 494 13.33 10.85 4.72
N ASN A 495 13.91 10.29 5.79
CA ASN A 495 13.40 10.39 7.15
C ASN A 495 14.59 10.46 8.14
N SER A 496 14.33 10.64 9.44
CA SER A 496 15.41 10.75 10.43
C SER A 496 16.17 9.43 10.69
N SER A 497 15.67 8.29 10.23
CA SER A 497 16.38 7.00 10.29
C SER A 497 17.32 6.79 9.09
N SER A 498 17.02 7.38 7.91
CA SER A 498 17.91 7.37 6.74
C SER A 498 19.03 8.44 6.78
N VAL A 499 19.11 9.21 7.88
CA VAL A 499 20.22 10.12 8.16
C VAL A 499 21.06 9.58 9.32
N TYR A 500 22.26 9.12 9.00
CA TYR A 500 23.26 8.69 9.97
C TYR A 500 24.18 9.84 10.38
N LEU A 501 24.84 9.71 11.54
CA LEU A 501 25.72 10.73 12.12
C LEU A 501 27.15 10.20 12.27
N THR A 502 28.13 10.95 11.78
CA THR A 502 29.56 10.72 12.04
C THR A 502 29.92 11.12 13.49
N GLU A 503 31.12 10.74 13.93
CA GLU A 503 31.69 11.13 15.24
C GLU A 503 31.57 12.63 15.53
N ASP A 504 31.82 13.47 14.52
CA ASP A 504 31.76 14.94 14.61
C ASP A 504 30.34 15.53 14.42
N PHE A 505 29.31 14.69 14.40
CA PHE A 505 27.90 15.03 14.16
C PHE A 505 27.64 15.68 12.78
N SER A 506 28.41 15.29 11.76
CA SER A 506 28.05 15.56 10.36
C SER A 506 27.02 14.54 9.88
N PRO A 507 25.97 14.96 9.14
CA PRO A 507 24.98 14.04 8.61
C PRO A 507 25.52 13.29 7.38
N LYS A 508 25.19 12.01 7.30
CA LYS A 508 25.35 11.14 6.13
C LYS A 508 23.96 10.69 5.70
N VAL A 509 23.47 11.25 4.60
CA VAL A 509 22.19 10.87 3.99
C VAL A 509 22.43 9.63 3.14
N LEU A 510 21.79 8.52 3.51
CA LEU A 510 21.81 7.26 2.77
C LEU A 510 20.48 7.08 2.02
N SER A 511 20.54 6.62 0.78
CA SER A 511 19.40 5.92 0.19
C SER A 511 19.25 4.59 0.92
N ASP A 512 18.03 4.16 1.23
CA ASP A 512 17.81 2.84 1.82
C ASP A 512 17.98 1.78 0.72
N ALA A 513 19.22 1.33 0.56
CA ALA A 513 19.59 0.31 -0.41
C ALA A 513 18.92 -1.05 -0.13
N SER A 514 18.44 -1.31 1.09
CA SER A 514 17.63 -2.49 1.43
C SER A 514 16.23 -2.41 0.81
N LEU A 515 15.58 -1.24 0.86
CA LEU A 515 14.27 -1.00 0.23
C LEU A 515 14.32 -1.07 -1.31
N TYR A 516 15.49 -0.91 -1.91
CA TYR A 516 15.64 -1.00 -3.35
C TYR A 516 15.42 -2.44 -3.85
N PHE A 517 15.91 -3.49 -3.17
CA PHE A 517 15.91 -4.87 -3.71
C PHE A 517 14.54 -5.55 -3.90
N TYR A 518 13.45 -4.89 -3.53
CA TYR A 518 12.07 -5.31 -3.83
C TYR A 518 11.37 -4.50 -4.93
N LYS A 519 11.99 -3.45 -5.47
CA LYS A 519 11.33 -2.56 -6.46
C LYS A 519 11.38 -3.06 -7.91
N GLN A 520 12.13 -4.13 -8.21
CA GLN A 520 12.37 -4.62 -9.58
C GLN A 520 12.45 -6.17 -9.69
N GLY A 521 11.63 -6.88 -8.90
CA GLY A 521 11.40 -8.33 -9.08
C GLY A 521 10.46 -8.65 -10.23
#